data_AF-A0A1G2DAH4-F1
#
_entry.id   AF-A0A1G2DAH4-F1
#
_cell.length_a   1.000
_cell.length_b   1.000
_cell.length_c   1.000
_cell.angle_alpha   90.00
_cell.angle_beta   90.00
_cell.angle_gamma   90.00
#
_symmetry.space_group_name_H-M   'P 1'
#
loop_
_entity.id
_entity.type
_entity.pdbx_description
1 polymer ?
#
loop_
_entity_poly.entity_id
_entity_poly.type
_entity_poly.pdbx_seq_one_letter_code
_entity_poly.pdbx_strand_id
1 'polypeptide(L)'
;MIGLAFTPEQFKTLLAMIYIANTIANGHREKEYLKEYDDLEQYIFSRAGAAGFPAATWTHKVSGADADNVPHEEHHPPSRLFENDQAIIKLIDEYDHAMLDALLAERLSERDIERECGPSAKSRMAVDDYDDLLDRHAEAYEEEFEQFGLARLAVVKELPNTNVKKEAGGEAPQRKTGQ
;
A
#
# COMPACT_ATOMS: atom_id res chain seq x y z
N MET A 1 -22.41 -24.76 15.86
CA MET A 1 -21.16 -24.89 15.10
C MET A 1 -21.49 -25.26 13.68
N ILE A 2 -20.87 -24.61 12.70
CA ILE A 2 -20.96 -24.99 11.28
C ILE A 2 -19.71 -25.83 11.00
N GLY A 3 -19.87 -27.02 10.41
CA GLY A 3 -18.78 -27.94 10.10
C GLY A 3 -18.54 -28.05 8.61
N LEU A 4 -17.28 -28.04 8.19
CA LEU A 4 -16.83 -28.29 6.82
C LEU A 4 -15.83 -29.43 6.83
N ALA A 5 -15.97 -30.37 5.90
CA ALA A 5 -15.01 -31.45 5.70
C ALA A 5 -14.08 -31.08 4.55
N PHE A 6 -12.76 -31.20 4.78
CA PHE A 6 -11.73 -30.93 3.79
C PHE A 6 -10.88 -32.17 3.56
N THR A 7 -10.46 -32.36 2.31
CA THR A 7 -9.28 -33.19 2.01
C THR A 7 -8.01 -32.51 2.54
N PRO A 8 -6.91 -33.26 2.77
CA PRO A 8 -5.64 -32.66 3.17
C PRO A 8 -5.19 -31.54 2.21
N GLU A 9 -5.36 -31.72 0.91
CA GLU A 9 -4.98 -30.73 -0.11
C GLU A 9 -5.84 -29.47 -0.02
N GLN A 10 -7.17 -29.61 0.11
CA GLN A 10 -8.05 -28.46 0.28
C GLN A 10 -7.76 -27.71 1.58
N PHE A 11 -7.41 -28.42 2.66
CA PHE A 11 -7.06 -27.80 3.92
C PHE A 11 -5.73 -27.03 3.80
N LYS A 12 -4.74 -27.57 3.09
CA LYS A 12 -3.50 -26.84 2.77
C LYS A 12 -3.78 -25.56 1.99
N THR A 13 -4.65 -25.63 0.97
CA THR A 13 -5.06 -24.45 0.20
C THR A 13 -5.77 -23.43 1.09
N LEU A 14 -6.65 -23.86 2.00
CA LEU A 14 -7.32 -22.98 2.95
C LEU A 14 -6.31 -22.24 3.85
N LEU A 15 -5.31 -22.93 4.39
CA LEU A 15 -4.26 -22.30 5.21
C LEU A 15 -3.51 -21.22 4.43
N ALA A 16 -3.13 -21.49 3.17
CA ALA A 16 -2.48 -20.51 2.31
C ALA A 16 -3.39 -19.29 2.02
N MET A 17 -4.68 -19.52 1.74
CA MET A 17 -5.64 -18.44 1.49
C MET A 17 -5.82 -17.53 2.72
N ILE A 18 -5.91 -18.13 3.91
CA ILE A 18 -6.09 -17.38 5.16
C ILE A 18 -4.84 -16.55 5.47
N TYR A 19 -3.66 -17.14 5.27
CA TYR A 19 -2.41 -16.42 5.45
C TYR A 19 -2.31 -15.20 4.52
N ILE A 20 -2.61 -15.38 3.22
CA ILE A 20 -2.64 -14.27 2.25
C ILE A 20 -3.68 -13.22 2.69
N ALA A 21 -4.87 -13.65 3.09
CA ALA A 21 -5.93 -12.74 3.50
C ALA A 21 -5.56 -11.93 4.75
N ASN A 22 -4.97 -12.56 5.77
CA ASN A 22 -4.52 -11.83 6.96
C ASN A 22 -3.32 -10.94 6.64
N THR A 23 -2.43 -11.35 5.73
CA THR A 23 -1.32 -10.49 5.26
C THR A 23 -1.86 -9.21 4.61
N ILE A 24 -2.87 -9.30 3.73
CA ILE A 24 -3.52 -8.12 3.15
C ILE A 24 -4.25 -7.31 4.23
N ALA A 25 -4.98 -8.00 5.12
CA ALA A 25 -5.84 -7.39 6.13
C ALA A 25 -5.09 -6.82 7.34
N ASN A 26 -3.83 -7.15 7.59
CA ASN A 26 -3.09 -6.72 8.77
C ASN A 26 -1.63 -6.34 8.49
N GLY A 27 -1.02 -6.80 7.39
CA GLY A 27 0.41 -6.64 7.12
C GLY A 27 0.93 -5.20 7.00
N HIS A 28 0.07 -4.25 6.62
CA HIS A 28 0.43 -2.82 6.53
C HIS A 28 0.07 -2.02 7.79
N ARG A 29 -0.51 -2.65 8.82
CA ARG A 29 -0.96 -1.95 10.03
C ARG A 29 0.16 -1.89 11.05
N GLU A 30 0.49 -0.69 11.51
CA GLU A 30 1.34 -0.48 12.69
C GLU A 30 0.53 -0.37 13.99
N LYS A 31 -0.75 0.01 13.88
CA LYS A 31 -1.74 0.18 14.96
C LYS A 31 -3.09 -0.32 14.47
N GLU A 32 -4.02 -0.59 15.38
CA GLU A 32 -5.39 -1.02 15.06
C GLU A 32 -5.45 -2.33 14.25
N TYR A 33 -4.71 -3.34 14.71
CA TYR A 33 -4.81 -4.70 14.18
C TYR A 33 -6.26 -5.20 14.23
N LEU A 34 -6.70 -5.80 13.13
CA LEU A 34 -7.99 -6.48 13.07
C LEU A 34 -7.86 -7.83 13.77
N LYS A 35 -8.10 -7.81 15.09
CA LYS A 35 -7.93 -8.98 15.96
C LYS A 35 -8.79 -10.16 15.51
N GLU A 36 -9.98 -9.92 14.95
CA GLU A 36 -10.86 -11.01 14.53
C GLU A 36 -10.26 -11.83 13.37
N TYR A 37 -9.46 -11.21 12.51
CA TYR A 37 -8.79 -11.87 11.39
C TYR A 37 -7.64 -12.74 11.89
N ASP A 38 -6.84 -12.19 12.81
CA ASP A 38 -5.73 -12.90 13.43
C ASP A 38 -6.21 -14.07 14.29
N ASP A 39 -7.22 -13.84 15.15
CA ASP A 39 -7.84 -14.89 15.97
C ASP A 39 -8.38 -16.05 15.10
N LEU A 40 -8.97 -15.73 13.93
CA LEU A 40 -9.47 -16.73 12.99
C LEU A 40 -8.34 -17.49 12.30
N GLU A 41 -7.28 -16.80 11.87
CA GLU A 41 -6.09 -17.45 11.33
C GLU A 41 -5.51 -18.44 12.32
N GLN A 42 -5.22 -17.98 13.54
CA GLN A 42 -4.65 -18.81 14.60
C GLN A 42 -5.53 -20.02 14.91
N TYR A 43 -6.86 -19.80 14.99
CA TYR A 43 -7.81 -20.88 15.19
C TYR A 43 -7.73 -21.93 14.08
N ILE A 44 -7.72 -21.54 12.82
CA ILE A 44 -7.67 -22.50 11.70
C ILE A 44 -6.32 -23.20 11.64
N PHE A 45 -5.22 -22.47 11.84
CA PHE A 45 -3.86 -23.00 11.87
C PHE A 45 -3.63 -24.01 13.00
N SER A 46 -4.26 -23.83 14.17
CA SER A 46 -4.18 -24.79 15.28
C SER A 46 -4.62 -26.21 14.91
N ARG A 47 -5.40 -26.38 13.83
CA ARG A 47 -5.87 -27.67 13.33
C ARG A 47 -4.92 -28.33 12.32
N ALA A 48 -3.90 -27.61 11.86
CA ALA A 48 -3.04 -28.09 10.79
C ALA A 48 -2.25 -29.35 11.15
N GLY A 49 -1.83 -29.50 12.41
CA GLY A 49 -1.22 -30.73 12.90
C GLY A 49 -2.13 -31.95 12.74
N ALA A 50 -3.42 -31.83 13.05
CA ALA A 50 -4.40 -32.92 12.92
C ALA A 50 -4.71 -33.28 11.45
N ALA A 51 -4.47 -32.35 10.52
CA ALA A 51 -4.64 -32.54 9.08
C ALA A 51 -3.37 -33.05 8.37
N GLY A 52 -2.30 -33.39 9.10
CA GLY A 52 -1.05 -33.89 8.52
C GLY A 52 -0.02 -32.80 8.16
N PHE A 53 -0.21 -31.57 8.63
CA PHE A 53 0.69 -30.43 8.40
C PHE A 53 1.27 -29.88 9.71
N PRO A 54 2.10 -30.66 10.46
CA PRO A 54 2.62 -30.24 11.76
C PRO A 54 3.57 -29.04 11.70
N ALA A 55 4.22 -28.80 10.56
CA ALA A 55 5.05 -27.62 10.36
C ALA A 55 4.24 -26.31 10.28
N ALA A 56 2.93 -26.40 10.07
CA ALA A 56 2.02 -25.26 10.08
C ALA A 56 1.54 -24.87 11.49
N THR A 57 1.87 -25.66 12.52
CA THR A 57 1.58 -25.36 13.93
C THR A 57 2.89 -25.05 14.66
N TRP A 58 3.52 -23.90 14.41
CA TRP A 58 4.64 -23.46 15.25
C TRP A 58 4.11 -22.51 16.32
N THR A 59 3.98 -23.01 17.55
CA THR A 59 3.85 -22.17 18.75
C THR A 59 5.20 -21.54 19.05
N HIS A 60 5.38 -20.25 18.80
CA HIS A 60 6.41 -19.53 19.52
C HIS A 60 5.97 -19.45 20.98
N LYS A 61 6.58 -20.25 21.87
CA LYS A 61 6.65 -19.83 23.27
C LYS A 61 7.41 -18.53 23.25
N VAL A 62 6.73 -17.41 23.49
CA VAL A 62 7.39 -16.14 23.74
C VAL A 62 8.17 -16.33 25.04
N SER A 63 9.45 -16.68 24.92
CA SER A 63 10.39 -16.66 26.03
C SER A 63 10.71 -15.20 26.34
N GLY A 64 9.75 -14.50 26.93
CA GLY A 64 9.94 -13.31 27.72
C GLY A 64 9.85 -13.72 29.18
N ALA A 65 10.92 -14.30 29.71
CA ALA A 65 11.15 -14.16 31.14
C ALA A 65 11.41 -12.67 31.40
N ASP A 66 10.75 -12.16 32.43
CA ASP A 66 10.96 -10.85 33.06
C ASP A 66 10.17 -9.66 32.47
N ALA A 67 8.85 -9.61 32.75
CA ALA A 67 8.21 -8.45 33.42
C ALA A 67 6.68 -8.66 33.52
N ASP A 68 6.23 -8.90 34.75
CA ASP A 68 4.91 -8.67 35.34
C ASP A 68 3.68 -8.43 34.43
N ASN A 69 2.76 -9.40 34.48
CA ASN A 69 1.31 -9.24 34.26
C ASN A 69 0.83 -8.63 32.94
N VAL A 70 1.29 -9.17 31.81
CA VAL A 70 0.53 -9.10 30.55
C VAL A 70 -0.07 -10.48 30.30
N PRO A 71 -1.38 -10.64 30.05
CA PRO A 71 -1.93 -11.92 29.63
C PRO A 71 -1.14 -12.38 28.41
N HIS A 72 -0.51 -13.54 28.52
CA HIS A 72 0.16 -14.19 27.40
C HIS A 72 -0.92 -14.57 26.38
N GLU A 73 -1.22 -13.69 25.43
CA GLU A 73 -1.83 -14.15 24.18
C GLU A 73 -0.79 -15.07 23.55
N GLU A 74 -1.11 -16.37 23.49
CA GLU A 74 -0.37 -17.32 22.67
C GLU A 74 -0.53 -16.88 21.21
N HIS A 75 0.29 -15.91 20.81
CA HIS A 75 0.35 -15.47 19.44
C HIS A 75 0.98 -16.62 18.67
N HIS A 76 0.17 -17.29 17.86
CA HIS A 76 0.66 -18.23 16.86
C HIS A 76 0.97 -17.39 15.62
N PRO A 77 2.20 -16.88 15.44
CA PRO A 77 2.53 -16.23 14.18
C PRO A 77 2.25 -17.21 13.04
N PRO A 78 1.97 -16.70 11.83
CA PRO A 78 1.88 -17.54 10.67
C PRO A 78 3.05 -18.50 10.65
N SER A 79 2.77 -19.78 10.46
CA SER A 79 3.85 -20.76 10.55
C SER A 79 4.96 -20.42 9.56
N ARG A 80 6.22 -20.58 9.98
CA ARG A 80 7.40 -20.44 9.10
C ARG A 80 7.27 -21.17 7.76
N LEU A 81 6.44 -22.21 7.69
CA LEU A 81 6.14 -22.93 6.46
C LEU A 81 5.60 -21.99 5.36
N PHE A 82 4.67 -21.09 5.70
CA PHE A 82 4.05 -20.18 4.74
C PHE A 82 4.80 -18.85 4.62
N GLU A 83 5.39 -18.35 5.71
CA GLU A 83 6.26 -17.16 5.67
C GLU A 83 7.45 -17.31 4.71
N ASN A 84 7.92 -18.55 4.48
CA ASN A 84 9.03 -18.85 3.58
C ASN A 84 8.59 -19.58 2.30
N ASP A 85 7.28 -19.77 2.09
CA ASP A 85 6.77 -20.41 0.88
C ASP A 85 6.90 -19.45 -0.31
N GLN A 86 7.87 -19.72 -1.16
CA GLN A 86 8.18 -18.89 -2.33
C GLN A 86 6.99 -18.74 -3.29
N ALA A 87 6.09 -19.73 -3.35
CA ALA A 87 4.91 -19.61 -4.21
C ALA A 87 3.90 -18.59 -3.65
N ILE A 88 3.74 -18.54 -2.33
CA ILE A 88 2.83 -17.59 -1.67
C ILE A 88 3.41 -16.19 -1.66
N ILE A 89 4.71 -16.06 -1.33
CA ILE A 89 5.41 -14.78 -1.40
C ILE A 89 5.28 -14.20 -2.80
N LYS A 90 5.52 -15.01 -3.84
CA LYS A 90 5.36 -14.56 -5.24
C LYS A 90 3.95 -14.12 -5.57
N LEU A 91 2.92 -14.78 -5.05
CA LEU A 91 1.53 -14.38 -5.25
C LEU A 91 1.22 -13.02 -4.60
N ILE A 92 1.73 -12.79 -3.39
CA ILE A 92 1.58 -11.51 -2.69
C ILE A 92 2.35 -10.42 -3.43
N ASP A 93 3.59 -10.68 -3.83
CA ASP A 93 4.43 -9.74 -4.58
C ASP A 93 3.80 -9.35 -5.94
N GLU A 94 3.24 -10.33 -6.67
CA GLU A 94 2.54 -10.09 -7.93
C GLU A 94 1.32 -9.19 -7.74
N TYR A 95 0.53 -9.45 -6.68
CA TYR A 95 -0.61 -8.62 -6.32
C TYR A 95 -0.20 -7.20 -5.91
N ASP A 96 0.81 -7.08 -5.05
CA ASP A 96 1.31 -5.79 -4.56
C ASP A 96 1.89 -4.95 -5.71
N HIS A 97 2.61 -5.57 -6.64
CA HIS A 97 3.14 -4.88 -7.81
C HIS A 97 2.03 -4.37 -8.73
N ALA A 98 1.05 -5.22 -9.05
CA ALA A 98 -0.09 -4.82 -9.88
C ALA A 98 -0.90 -3.69 -9.23
N MET A 99 -1.12 -3.76 -7.91
CA MET A 99 -1.83 -2.71 -7.18
C MET A 99 -1.02 -1.41 -7.08
N LEU A 100 0.30 -1.49 -6.91
CA LEU A 100 1.17 -0.32 -6.90
C LEU A 100 1.06 0.44 -8.22
N ASP A 101 1.20 -0.25 -9.35
CA ASP A 101 1.24 0.38 -10.66
C ASP A 101 -0.11 1.03 -10.99
N ALA A 102 -1.22 0.29 -10.80
CA ALA A 102 -2.56 0.80 -11.06
C ALA A 102 -2.90 2.03 -10.19
N LEU A 103 -2.68 1.95 -8.87
CA LEU A 103 -2.99 3.06 -7.96
C LEU A 103 -2.10 4.27 -8.23
N LEU A 104 -0.82 4.05 -8.55
CA LEU A 104 0.09 5.13 -8.86
C LEU A 104 -0.28 5.82 -10.17
N ALA A 105 -0.64 5.04 -11.20
CA ALA A 105 -1.09 5.55 -12.50
C ALA A 105 -2.35 6.42 -12.34
N GLU A 106 -3.36 5.92 -11.60
CA GLU A 106 -4.59 6.68 -11.32
C GLU A 106 -4.27 8.00 -10.60
N ARG A 107 -3.45 7.98 -9.55
CA ARG A 107 -3.12 9.19 -8.77
C ARG A 107 -2.33 10.23 -9.56
N LEU A 108 -1.41 9.79 -10.42
CA LEU A 108 -0.67 10.71 -11.30
C LEU A 108 -1.57 11.28 -12.39
N SER A 109 -2.52 10.49 -12.88
CA SER A 109 -3.55 10.91 -13.82
C SER A 109 -4.47 11.96 -13.22
N GLU A 110 -5.01 11.72 -12.02
CA GLU A 110 -5.82 12.71 -11.29
C GLU A 110 -5.05 14.03 -11.12
N ARG A 111 -3.77 13.97 -10.75
CA ARG A 111 -2.91 15.15 -10.59
C ARG A 111 -2.75 15.93 -11.90
N ASP A 112 -2.51 15.25 -13.00
CA ASP A 112 -2.23 15.91 -14.28
C ASP A 112 -3.51 16.44 -14.93
N ILE A 113 -4.64 15.74 -14.79
CA ILE A 113 -5.95 16.26 -15.17
C ILE A 113 -6.26 17.55 -14.41
N GLU A 114 -5.99 17.61 -13.10
CA GLU A 114 -6.17 18.84 -12.31
C GLU A 114 -5.25 19.98 -12.76
N ARG A 115 -4.05 19.68 -13.30
CA ARG A 115 -3.13 20.69 -13.87
C ARG A 115 -3.59 21.19 -15.23
N GLU A 116 -4.11 20.31 -16.07
CA GLU A 116 -4.54 20.61 -17.44
C GLU A 116 -5.92 21.28 -17.47
N CYS A 117 -6.88 20.75 -16.71
CA CYS A 117 -8.28 21.18 -16.69
C CYS A 117 -8.58 22.16 -15.53
N GLY A 118 -7.59 22.42 -14.66
CA GLY A 118 -7.71 23.30 -13.51
C GLY A 118 -8.36 22.63 -12.29
N PRO A 119 -8.43 23.35 -11.15
CA PRO A 119 -8.78 22.76 -9.87
C PRO A 119 -10.21 22.22 -9.84
N SER A 120 -10.41 21.08 -9.19
CA SER A 120 -11.70 20.37 -9.09
C SER A 120 -12.26 19.94 -10.45
N ALA A 121 -11.40 19.50 -11.37
CA ALA A 121 -11.80 19.01 -12.69
C ALA A 121 -12.85 17.89 -12.57
N LYS A 122 -12.61 16.94 -11.66
CA LYS A 122 -13.51 15.79 -11.39
C LYS A 122 -14.96 16.17 -11.08
N SER A 123 -15.18 17.31 -10.42
CA SER A 123 -16.53 17.75 -10.05
C SER A 123 -17.16 18.73 -11.04
N ARG A 124 -16.38 19.31 -11.96
CA ARG A 124 -16.86 20.27 -12.96
C ARG A 124 -17.16 19.65 -14.32
N MET A 125 -16.69 18.43 -14.57
CA MET A 125 -16.86 17.72 -15.83
C MET A 125 -18.02 16.73 -15.72
N ALA A 126 -18.55 16.30 -16.87
CA ALA A 126 -19.42 15.13 -16.89
C ALA A 126 -18.59 13.91 -16.46
N VAL A 127 -19.25 12.94 -15.80
CA VAL A 127 -18.57 11.74 -15.28
C VAL A 127 -17.88 10.99 -16.41
N ASP A 128 -18.61 10.69 -17.50
CA ASP A 128 -18.06 9.98 -18.66
C ASP A 128 -16.84 10.72 -19.28
N ASP A 129 -16.89 12.05 -19.40
CA ASP A 129 -15.77 12.83 -19.94
C ASP A 129 -14.53 12.77 -19.03
N TYR A 130 -14.74 12.74 -17.70
CA TYR A 130 -13.65 12.65 -16.74
C TYR A 130 -13.05 11.25 -16.70
N ASP A 131 -13.90 10.21 -16.72
CA ASP A 131 -13.47 8.81 -16.72
C ASP A 131 -12.68 8.50 -18.00
N ASP A 132 -13.15 8.96 -19.18
CA ASP A 132 -12.41 8.83 -20.45
C ASP A 132 -11.04 9.54 -20.43
N LEU A 133 -10.91 10.64 -19.67
CA LEU A 133 -9.61 11.30 -19.45
C LEU A 133 -8.74 10.49 -18.50
N LEU A 134 -9.30 10.07 -17.38
CA LEU A 134 -8.60 9.30 -16.36
C LEU A 134 -8.02 8.02 -16.96
N ASP A 135 -8.82 7.26 -17.70
CA ASP A 135 -8.41 6.02 -18.34
C ASP A 135 -7.26 6.26 -19.32
N ARG A 136 -7.35 7.28 -20.18
CA ARG A 136 -6.29 7.62 -21.13
C ARG A 136 -4.96 7.99 -20.46
N HIS A 137 -5.02 8.77 -19.38
CA HIS A 137 -3.81 9.11 -18.64
C HIS A 137 -3.26 7.90 -17.87
N ALA A 138 -4.13 7.08 -17.29
CA ALA A 138 -3.75 5.90 -16.54
C ALA A 138 -3.06 4.88 -17.45
N GLU A 139 -3.62 4.59 -18.63
CA GLU A 139 -3.02 3.74 -19.65
C GLU A 139 -1.60 4.20 -20.01
N ALA A 140 -1.40 5.51 -20.23
CA ALA A 140 -0.07 6.04 -20.55
C ALA A 140 0.94 5.87 -19.41
N TYR A 141 0.48 5.96 -18.15
CA TYR A 141 1.34 5.71 -16.99
C TYR A 141 1.63 4.23 -16.78
N GLU A 142 0.63 3.36 -16.94
CA GLU A 142 0.79 1.91 -16.88
C GLU A 142 1.77 1.40 -17.94
N GLU A 143 1.69 1.90 -19.18
CA GLU A 143 2.66 1.60 -20.24
C GLU A 143 4.09 2.03 -19.86
N GLU A 144 4.26 3.22 -19.27
CA GLU A 144 5.57 3.69 -18.80
C GLU A 144 6.12 2.81 -17.67
N PHE A 145 5.27 2.40 -16.73
CA PHE A 145 5.67 1.52 -15.62
C PHE A 145 6.00 0.12 -16.10
N GLU A 146 5.24 -0.45 -17.04
CA GLU A 146 5.55 -1.74 -17.64
C GLU A 146 6.90 -1.71 -18.36
N GLN A 147 7.20 -0.64 -19.09
CA GLN A 147 8.41 -0.56 -19.91
C GLN A 147 9.66 -0.13 -19.11
N PHE A 148 9.52 0.77 -18.15
CA PHE A 148 10.66 1.41 -17.48
C PHE A 148 10.62 1.30 -15.95
N GLY A 149 9.60 0.68 -15.38
CA GLY A 149 9.34 0.70 -13.95
C GLY A 149 9.29 2.14 -13.43
N LEU A 150 9.95 2.39 -12.29
CA LEU A 150 10.03 3.73 -11.71
C LEU A 150 11.27 4.53 -12.15
N ALA A 151 12.03 4.06 -13.16
CA ALA A 151 13.32 4.64 -13.52
C ALA A 151 13.23 6.11 -13.97
N ARG A 152 12.07 6.54 -14.50
CA ARG A 152 11.82 7.92 -14.93
C ARG A 152 10.97 8.74 -13.96
N LEU A 153 10.57 8.14 -12.83
CA LEU A 153 9.86 8.86 -11.79
C LEU A 153 10.85 9.57 -10.87
N ALA A 154 10.74 10.89 -10.76
CA ALA A 154 11.65 11.69 -9.94
C ALA A 154 10.90 12.72 -9.08
N VAL A 155 11.37 12.90 -7.85
CA VAL A 155 10.90 13.98 -6.97
C VAL A 155 11.65 15.26 -7.35
N VAL A 156 10.94 16.21 -7.95
CA VAL A 156 11.48 17.54 -8.26
C VAL A 156 11.19 18.48 -7.09
N LYS A 157 12.24 19.06 -6.48
CA LYS A 157 12.06 20.16 -5.53
C LYS A 157 11.84 21.44 -6.32
N GLU A 158 10.64 22.01 -6.25
CA GLU A 158 10.43 23.38 -6.72
C GLU A 158 11.24 24.34 -5.83
N LEU A 159 12.21 25.03 -6.43
CA LEU A 159 12.86 26.16 -5.79
C LEU A 159 11.90 27.36 -5.86
N PRO A 160 11.73 28.14 -4.78
CA PRO A 160 10.84 29.29 -4.80
C PRO A 160 11.26 30.27 -5.90
N ASN A 161 10.32 30.60 -6.79
CA ASN A 161 10.48 31.56 -7.88
C ASN A 161 10.97 32.92 -7.33
N THR A 162 12.26 33.23 -7.48
CA THR A 162 12.84 34.53 -7.06
C THR A 162 12.55 35.68 -8.04
N ASN A 163 11.72 35.46 -9.05
CA ASN A 163 11.32 36.51 -9.99
C ASN A 163 9.93 37.05 -9.69
N VAL A 164 9.79 37.77 -8.57
CA VAL A 164 8.68 38.71 -8.36
C VAL A 164 9.25 40.11 -8.12
N LYS A 165 9.14 40.93 -9.18
CA LYS A 165 9.17 42.41 -9.24
C LYS A 165 10.52 43.15 -9.14
N LYS A 166 11.09 43.42 -10.33
CA LYS A 166 11.36 44.82 -10.71
C LYS A 166 10.02 45.54 -10.78
N GLU A 167 9.79 46.54 -9.93
CA GLU A 167 9.08 47.80 -10.21
C GLU A 167 8.76 48.54 -8.90
N ALA A 168 9.55 49.57 -8.61
CA ALA A 168 9.24 50.81 -7.86
C ALA A 168 10.58 51.37 -7.35
N GLY A 169 11.08 52.53 -7.72
CA GLY A 169 10.62 53.55 -8.64
C GLY A 169 11.84 54.36 -9.09
N GLY A 170 11.78 54.88 -10.30
CA GLY A 170 12.72 55.92 -10.71
C GLY A 170 12.38 57.21 -9.98
N GLU A 171 13.30 57.69 -9.15
CA GLU A 171 13.48 59.11 -8.89
C GLU A 171 14.97 59.43 -9.01
N ALA A 172 15.30 60.19 -10.05
CA ALA A 172 16.58 60.86 -10.21
C ALA A 172 16.39 62.37 -9.87
N PRO A 173 17.47 63.14 -9.70
CA PRO A 173 17.92 63.65 -8.41
C PRO A 173 17.56 65.14 -8.21
N GLN A 174 17.21 65.54 -6.98
CA GLN A 174 17.17 66.96 -6.64
C GLN A 174 18.60 67.49 -6.45
N ARG A 175 19.07 68.23 -7.47
CA ARG A 175 20.20 69.17 -7.36
C ARG A 175 19.87 70.23 -6.31
N LYS A 176 20.68 70.33 -5.25
CA LYS A 176 20.80 71.58 -4.48
C LYS A 176 22.00 72.35 -4.99
N THR A 177 21.70 73.42 -5.74
CA THR A 177 22.57 74.57 -6.00
C THR A 177 22.62 75.46 -4.75
N GLY A 178 23.84 75.68 -4.24
CA GLY A 178 24.40 77.01 -3.93
C GLY A 178 23.86 77.86 -2.77
N GLN A 179 24.83 78.29 -1.95
CA GLN A 179 24.92 79.43 -1.00
C GLN A 179 24.41 79.24 0.41
#